data_AF-A0A5K3F2G6-F1
#
_entry.id   AF-A0A5K3F2G6-F1
#
_cell.length_a   1.000
_cell.length_b   1.000
_cell.length_c   1.000
_cell.angle_alpha   90.00
_cell.angle_beta   90.00
_cell.angle_gamma   90.00
#
_symmetry.space_group_name_H-M   'P 1'
#
loop_
_entity.id
_entity.type
_entity.pdbx_description
1 polymer ?
#
loop_
_entity_poly.entity_id
_entity_poly.type
_entity_poly.pdbx_seq_one_letter_code
_entity_poly.pdbx_strand_id
1 'polypeptide(L)'
;MTSHSRNNLPSPVNSAKSRGHPEANAAAPTDADRGSTDAVVSSPSSDHDRFLLESMLLFALRRRFIKAACKISATMHRCNLVPASLLLWCLNAQVPKVIRPFGHPTDPTDSSILPILEELSRGAQALAKSAGEQSPFCAPLRQYKTHVDKVLMCIYLESPSLDKWPDLIAKLNQKFPPASKVFEIQSFRNDFAKLLMSVNTAERFLTDTWFPGREAAFLGLVGDAQNVTDRLPNTIFDQVGTRNHGLFVKSARKFDTNLTNTLLTVLRNNQEACTEEKLIQIAECLASP
;
A
#
# COMPACT_ATOMS: atom_id res chain seq x y z
N MET A 1 -14.24 -16.36 -58.95
CA MET A 1 -14.10 -17.81 -59.22
C MET A 1 -13.83 -18.47 -57.87
N THR A 2 -14.90 -18.81 -57.14
CA THR A 2 -15.48 -20.18 -56.98
C THR A 2 -14.62 -21.04 -56.05
N SER A 3 -15.08 -21.72 -55.00
CA SER A 3 -16.42 -21.93 -54.40
C SER A 3 -16.26 -22.93 -53.23
N HIS A 4 -17.05 -22.75 -52.16
CA HIS A 4 -17.74 -23.72 -51.27
C HIS A 4 -17.03 -25.00 -50.76
N SER A 5 -17.14 -25.45 -49.51
CA SER A 5 -18.35 -25.77 -48.69
C SER A 5 -17.96 -25.85 -47.20
N ARG A 6 -18.66 -25.27 -46.21
CA ARG A 6 -19.97 -25.57 -45.58
C ARG A 6 -20.03 -26.81 -44.67
N ASN A 7 -20.67 -26.58 -43.50
CA ASN A 7 -21.38 -27.48 -42.57
C ASN A 7 -20.62 -27.83 -41.27
N ASN A 8 -21.26 -28.03 -40.11
CA ASN A 8 -22.49 -27.58 -39.44
C ASN A 8 -22.42 -28.24 -38.04
N LEU A 9 -22.98 -27.60 -37.01
CA LEU A 9 -23.20 -28.18 -35.67
C LEU A 9 -24.02 -29.49 -35.71
N PRO A 10 -24.08 -30.24 -34.58
CA PRO A 10 -25.29 -30.15 -33.77
C PRO A 10 -25.09 -30.19 -32.23
N SER A 11 -26.00 -29.51 -31.52
CA SER A 11 -26.45 -29.84 -30.15
C SER A 11 -27.50 -30.96 -30.17
N PRO A 12 -27.74 -31.64 -29.04
CA PRO A 12 -29.12 -31.81 -28.50
C PRO A 12 -29.13 -31.64 -26.95
N VAL A 13 -30.07 -31.05 -26.22
CA VAL A 13 -31.55 -30.94 -26.15
C VAL A 13 -32.30 -32.16 -25.56
N ASN A 14 -32.69 -31.96 -24.27
CA ASN A 14 -33.92 -32.30 -23.53
C ASN A 14 -34.40 -33.74 -23.28
N SER A 15 -34.87 -33.96 -22.03
CA SER A 15 -36.27 -34.30 -21.60
C SER A 15 -36.23 -34.82 -20.15
N ALA A 16 -37.18 -34.69 -19.21
CA ALA A 16 -38.58 -34.23 -19.11
C ALA A 16 -38.85 -33.94 -17.60
N LYS A 17 -39.56 -32.86 -17.19
CA LYS A 17 -41.03 -32.72 -17.01
C LYS A 17 -41.64 -33.63 -15.91
N SER A 18 -42.09 -33.04 -14.79
CA SER A 18 -43.43 -33.32 -14.22
C SER A 18 -43.88 -32.25 -13.21
N ARG A 19 -45.19 -32.01 -13.22
CA ARG A 19 -45.99 -31.00 -12.50
C ARG A 19 -46.39 -31.49 -11.10
N GLY A 20 -46.72 -30.55 -10.21
CA GLY A 20 -47.64 -30.79 -9.10
C GLY A 20 -47.68 -29.69 -8.04
N HIS A 21 -48.68 -28.82 -8.10
CA HIS A 21 -49.29 -28.16 -6.92
C HIS A 21 -50.65 -28.85 -6.69
N PRO A 22 -51.12 -28.99 -5.44
CA PRO A 22 -51.95 -27.93 -4.83
C PRO A 22 -51.75 -27.75 -3.30
N GLU A 23 -52.56 -26.82 -2.78
CA GLU A 23 -52.57 -26.11 -1.50
C GLU A 23 -52.79 -26.93 -0.21
N ALA A 24 -52.37 -26.32 0.91
CA ALA A 24 -53.16 -26.03 2.13
C ALA A 24 -52.62 -26.56 3.49
N ASN A 25 -52.64 -25.63 4.44
CA ASN A 25 -52.72 -25.73 5.91
C ASN A 25 -51.49 -25.98 6.79
N ALA A 26 -51.06 -24.87 7.41
CA ALA A 26 -50.98 -24.64 8.85
C ALA A 26 -50.23 -25.65 9.75
N ALA A 27 -49.05 -25.23 10.22
CA ALA A 27 -48.69 -25.20 11.64
C ALA A 27 -47.40 -24.38 11.82
N ALA A 28 -47.47 -23.32 12.62
CA ALA A 28 -46.27 -22.69 13.18
C ALA A 28 -45.59 -23.66 14.16
N PRO A 29 -44.27 -23.51 14.34
CA PRO A 29 -43.78 -23.30 15.68
C PRO A 29 -42.88 -22.08 15.79
N THR A 30 -43.07 -21.42 16.92
CA THR A 30 -42.38 -20.28 17.48
C THR A 30 -40.93 -20.57 17.82
N ASP A 31 -40.18 -19.47 17.79
CA ASP A 31 -39.02 -19.11 18.60
C ASP A 31 -37.59 -19.49 18.19
N ALA A 32 -36.83 -18.39 18.12
CA ALA A 32 -35.44 -18.21 18.52
C ALA A 32 -34.40 -18.98 17.70
N ASP A 33 -33.84 -18.31 16.69
CA ASP A 33 -32.47 -17.79 16.78
C ASP A 33 -32.14 -17.03 15.48
N ARG A 34 -32.61 -15.78 15.37
CA ARG A 34 -32.09 -14.86 14.35
C ARG A 34 -30.90 -14.16 14.97
N GLY A 35 -29.72 -14.75 14.79
CA GLY A 35 -28.45 -14.07 14.97
C GLY A 35 -28.52 -12.72 14.25
N SER A 36 -28.53 -11.65 15.04
CA SER A 36 -28.44 -10.28 14.56
C SER A 36 -27.11 -10.15 13.83
N THR A 37 -27.15 -10.16 12.50
CA THR A 37 -26.10 -9.54 11.72
C THR A 37 -26.26 -8.04 11.94
N ASP A 38 -25.72 -7.56 13.05
CA ASP A 38 -25.46 -6.15 13.27
C ASP A 38 -24.42 -5.75 12.23
N ALA A 39 -24.90 -5.37 11.05
CA ALA A 39 -24.18 -4.44 10.21
C ALA A 39 -23.98 -3.20 11.09
N VAL A 40 -22.77 -3.02 11.61
CA VAL A 40 -22.37 -1.81 12.34
C VAL A 40 -22.65 -0.64 11.41
N VAL A 41 -23.80 0.00 11.58
CA VAL A 41 -24.14 1.23 10.90
C VAL A 41 -23.21 2.28 11.50
N SER A 42 -22.14 2.59 10.79
CA SER A 42 -21.23 3.67 11.12
C SER A 42 -22.05 4.94 11.37
N SER A 43 -21.89 5.56 12.53
CA SER A 43 -22.59 6.81 12.81
C SER A 43 -22.07 7.88 11.82
N PRO A 44 -22.91 8.84 11.39
CA PRO A 44 -22.46 9.93 10.50
C PRO A 44 -21.24 10.69 11.03
N SER A 45 -21.12 10.80 12.36
CA SER A 45 -19.93 11.37 13.03
C SER A 45 -18.65 10.56 12.77
N SER A 46 -18.74 9.23 12.73
CA SER A 46 -17.59 8.35 12.48
C SER A 46 -17.10 8.43 11.03
N ASP A 47 -17.99 8.63 10.06
CA ASP A 47 -17.64 8.79 8.65
C ASP A 47 -16.98 10.16 8.38
N HIS A 48 -17.47 11.21 9.03
CA HIS A 48 -16.86 12.53 8.98
C HIS A 48 -15.45 12.54 9.59
N ASP A 49 -15.29 11.92 10.76
CA ASP A 49 -13.99 11.83 11.41
C ASP A 49 -13.00 10.98 10.59
N ARG A 50 -13.49 9.90 9.96
CA ARG A 50 -12.70 9.12 9.00
C ARG A 50 -12.22 9.98 7.84
N PHE A 51 -13.11 10.73 7.19
CA PHE A 51 -12.76 11.59 6.07
C PHE A 51 -11.69 12.63 6.45
N LEU A 52 -11.85 13.26 7.62
CA LEU A 52 -10.92 14.26 8.13
C LEU A 52 -9.55 13.65 8.44
N LEU A 53 -9.50 12.50 9.12
CA LEU A 53 -8.26 11.81 9.45
C LEU A 53 -7.54 11.28 8.20
N GLU A 54 -8.26 10.73 7.23
CA GLU A 54 -7.68 10.32 5.94
C GLU A 54 -7.13 11.53 5.17
N SER A 55 -7.86 12.66 5.18
CA SER A 55 -7.39 13.91 4.59
C SER A 55 -6.14 14.46 5.28
N MET A 56 -6.05 14.37 6.61
CA MET A 56 -4.84 14.73 7.35
C MET A 56 -3.67 13.83 6.99
N LEU A 57 -3.90 12.51 6.90
CA LEU A 57 -2.87 11.53 6.56
C LEU A 57 -2.34 11.74 5.13
N LEU A 58 -3.24 11.94 4.16
CA LEU A 58 -2.92 12.32 2.78
C LEU A 58 -2.01 13.55 2.74
N PHE A 59 -2.41 14.62 3.42
CA PHE A 59 -1.66 15.87 3.48
C PHE A 59 -0.28 15.67 4.13
N ALA A 60 -0.23 14.97 5.27
CA ALA A 60 1.01 14.71 5.99
C ALA A 60 2.02 13.92 5.13
N LEU A 61 1.57 12.85 4.46
CA LEU A 61 2.41 12.06 3.57
C LEU A 61 2.96 12.90 2.41
N ARG A 62 2.12 13.69 1.73
CA ARG A 62 2.55 14.58 0.63
C ARG A 62 3.56 15.63 1.05
N ARG A 63 3.44 16.14 2.28
CA ARG A 63 4.35 17.14 2.85
C ARG A 63 5.59 16.53 3.52
N ARG A 64 5.73 15.19 3.50
CA ARG A 64 6.81 14.43 4.15
C ARG A 64 6.83 14.61 5.66
N PHE A 65 5.68 14.91 6.26
CA PHE A 65 5.49 15.02 7.69
C PHE A 65 5.30 13.63 8.30
N ILE A 66 6.36 12.81 8.25
CA ILE A 66 6.31 11.39 8.61
C ILE A 66 5.95 11.19 10.09
N LYS A 67 6.37 12.09 10.99
CA LYS A 67 6.02 11.97 12.41
C LYS A 67 4.52 12.22 12.61
N ALA A 68 3.96 13.24 11.95
CA ALA A 68 2.53 13.47 11.97
C ALA A 68 1.76 12.30 11.34
N ALA A 69 2.19 11.79 10.18
CA ALA A 69 1.53 10.67 9.50
C ALA A 69 1.47 9.41 10.39
N CYS A 70 2.55 9.08 11.09
CA CYS A 70 2.57 8.00 12.08
C CYS A 70 1.57 8.23 13.22
N LYS A 71 1.53 9.44 13.79
CA LYS A 71 0.60 9.76 14.88
C LYS A 71 -0.85 9.72 14.43
N ILE A 72 -1.16 10.28 13.25
CA ILE A 72 -2.50 10.25 12.66
C ILE A 72 -2.94 8.80 12.43
N SER A 73 -2.08 7.96 11.83
CA SER A 73 -2.39 6.55 11.63
C SER A 73 -2.62 5.81 12.97
N ALA A 74 -1.85 6.12 14.00
CA ALA A 74 -2.06 5.55 15.34
C ALA A 74 -3.38 6.01 15.97
N THR A 75 -3.75 7.28 15.80
CA THR A 75 -5.05 7.81 16.23
C THR A 75 -6.20 7.15 15.48
N MET A 76 -6.10 6.97 14.16
CA MET A 76 -7.09 6.22 13.37
C MET A 76 -7.29 4.80 13.94
N HIS A 77 -6.20 4.08 14.23
CA HIS A 77 -6.30 2.75 14.83
C HIS A 77 -6.98 2.74 16.20
N ARG A 78 -6.72 3.74 17.07
CA ARG A 78 -7.42 3.86 18.36
C ARG A 78 -8.92 4.10 18.20
N CYS A 79 -9.31 4.80 17.13
CA CYS A 79 -10.71 5.01 16.75
C CYS A 79 -11.31 3.81 15.98
N ASN A 80 -10.63 2.65 15.92
CA ASN A 80 -11.01 1.49 15.11
C ASN A 80 -11.17 1.80 13.60
N LEU A 81 -10.46 2.81 13.12
CA LEU A 81 -10.41 3.18 11.70
C LEU A 81 -9.15 2.64 11.06
N VAL A 82 -9.30 2.01 9.90
CA VAL A 82 -8.18 1.53 9.08
C VAL A 82 -7.98 2.50 7.92
N PRO A 83 -6.78 3.10 7.75
CA PRO A 83 -6.48 3.94 6.60
C PRO A 83 -6.69 3.20 5.28
N ALA A 84 -7.01 3.94 4.22
CA ALA A 84 -7.01 3.38 2.87
C ALA A 84 -5.66 2.70 2.57
N SER A 85 -5.70 1.55 1.89
CA SER A 85 -4.51 0.68 1.71
C SER A 85 -3.33 1.39 1.06
N LEU A 86 -3.59 2.31 0.12
CA LEU A 86 -2.54 3.11 -0.52
C LEU A 86 -1.84 4.04 0.48
N LEU A 87 -2.58 4.67 1.41
CA LEU A 87 -2.00 5.56 2.42
C LEU A 87 -1.18 4.78 3.43
N LEU A 88 -1.69 3.63 3.88
CA LEU A 88 -0.97 2.74 4.78
C LEU A 88 0.32 2.22 4.12
N TRP A 89 0.26 1.85 2.84
CA TRP A 89 1.43 1.44 2.09
C TRP A 89 2.45 2.58 1.94
N CYS A 90 2.02 3.80 1.58
CA CYS A 90 2.91 4.96 1.47
C CYS A 90 3.59 5.27 2.81
N LEU A 91 2.84 5.21 3.92
CA LEU A 91 3.40 5.40 5.26
C LEU A 91 4.46 4.33 5.57
N ASN A 92 4.12 3.06 5.38
CA ASN A 92 5.01 1.93 5.66
C ASN A 92 6.29 1.95 4.81
N ALA A 93 6.20 2.40 3.55
CA ALA A 93 7.34 2.52 2.66
C ALA A 93 8.30 3.67 3.02
N GLN A 94 7.86 4.62 3.86
CA GLN A 94 8.61 5.82 4.25
C GLN A 94 9.01 5.86 5.73
N VAL A 95 8.58 4.91 6.56
CA VAL A 95 8.91 4.92 7.99
C VAL A 95 10.38 4.56 8.23
N PRO A 96 10.97 5.08 9.33
CA PRO A 96 12.38 4.85 9.68
C PRO A 96 12.81 3.38 9.74
N LYS A 97 11.92 2.40 9.90
CA LYS A 97 12.29 0.98 9.84
C LYS A 97 12.81 0.57 8.45
N VAL A 98 12.38 1.24 7.39
CA VAL A 98 12.91 1.08 6.03
C VAL A 98 14.16 1.94 5.80
N ILE A 99 14.32 3.04 6.56
CA ILE A 99 15.37 4.06 6.37
C ILE A 99 16.61 3.83 7.27
N ARG A 100 16.42 3.30 8.47
CA ARG A 100 17.45 3.16 9.53
C ARG A 100 17.81 1.71 9.90
N PRO A 101 18.08 0.80 8.97
CA PRO A 101 18.97 -0.32 9.29
C PRO A 101 20.35 0.15 9.83
N PHE A 102 20.72 1.42 9.60
CA PHE A 102 22.10 1.93 9.71
C PHE A 102 22.40 2.75 10.98
N GLY A 103 21.46 2.86 11.92
CA GLY A 103 21.63 3.67 13.15
C GLY A 103 22.53 3.02 14.21
N HIS A 104 22.76 1.72 14.11
CA HIS A 104 23.74 0.98 14.89
C HIS A 104 24.27 -0.17 14.02
N PRO A 105 25.53 -0.59 14.20
CA PRO A 105 26.02 -1.86 13.67
C PRO A 105 25.38 -3.02 14.45
N THR A 106 24.06 -3.14 14.38
CA THR A 106 23.35 -4.32 14.86
C THR A 106 23.09 -5.18 13.65
N ASP A 107 24.02 -6.12 13.49
CA ASP A 107 23.96 -7.35 12.71
C ASP A 107 23.52 -7.22 11.23
N PRO A 108 24.39 -7.56 10.25
CA PRO A 108 23.99 -7.72 8.85
C PRO A 108 22.86 -8.74 8.62
N THR A 109 22.41 -9.42 9.68
CA THR A 109 21.32 -10.40 9.72
C THR A 109 20.05 -9.92 10.44
N ASP A 110 19.73 -8.62 10.46
CA ASP A 110 18.43 -8.15 10.96
C ASP A 110 17.28 -8.67 10.05
N SER A 111 16.93 -9.93 10.28
CA SER A 111 15.98 -10.76 9.54
C SER A 111 14.57 -10.16 9.54
N SER A 112 14.35 -9.12 10.35
CA SER A 112 13.10 -8.37 10.42
C SER A 112 12.83 -7.52 9.18
N ILE A 113 13.86 -7.12 8.40
CA ILE A 113 13.67 -6.26 7.22
C ILE A 113 13.15 -7.02 5.99
N LEU A 114 13.53 -8.29 5.83
CA LEU A 114 13.14 -9.12 4.68
C LEU A 114 11.62 -9.26 4.55
N PRO A 115 10.87 -9.65 5.61
CA PRO A 115 9.41 -9.71 5.56
C PRO A 115 8.77 -8.36 5.23
N ILE A 116 9.33 -7.25 5.73
CA ILE A 116 8.82 -5.90 5.47
C ILE A 116 8.96 -5.56 3.98
N LEU A 117 10.13 -5.77 3.39
CA LEU A 117 10.38 -5.50 1.97
C LEU A 117 9.56 -6.43 1.07
N GLU A 118 9.39 -7.71 1.44
CA GLU A 118 8.51 -8.62 0.72
C GLU A 118 7.06 -8.13 0.73
N GLU A 119 6.57 -7.66 1.89
CA GLU A 119 5.21 -7.13 2.01
C GLU A 119 5.03 -5.83 1.23
N LEU A 120 6.01 -4.93 1.25
CA LEU A 120 5.99 -3.70 0.46
C LEU A 120 5.99 -4.00 -1.05
N SER A 121 6.75 -5.00 -1.50
CA SER A 121 6.74 -5.48 -2.89
C SER A 121 5.37 -6.03 -3.31
N ARG A 122 4.80 -6.94 -2.51
CA ARG A 122 3.47 -7.51 -2.75
C ARG A 122 2.38 -6.44 -2.74
N GLY A 123 2.43 -5.54 -1.76
CA GLY A 123 1.51 -4.41 -1.63
C GLY A 123 1.57 -3.48 -2.85
N ALA A 124 2.77 -3.13 -3.31
CA ALA A 124 2.95 -2.29 -4.50
C ALA A 124 2.36 -2.95 -5.74
N GLN A 125 2.57 -4.26 -5.93
CA GLN A 125 1.99 -5.02 -7.03
C GLN A 125 0.46 -5.04 -6.97
N ALA A 126 -0.10 -5.34 -5.80
CA ALA A 126 -1.54 -5.41 -5.60
C ALA A 126 -2.20 -4.05 -5.85
N LEU A 127 -1.62 -2.98 -5.29
CA LEU A 127 -2.10 -1.61 -5.49
C LEU A 127 -2.02 -1.19 -6.96
N ALA A 128 -0.91 -1.49 -7.66
CA ALA A 128 -0.77 -1.16 -9.08
C ALA A 128 -1.82 -1.87 -9.95
N LYS A 129 -2.11 -3.14 -9.63
CA LYS A 129 -3.15 -3.93 -10.31
C LYS A 129 -4.54 -3.37 -10.04
N SER A 130 -4.85 -3.06 -8.78
CA SER A 130 -6.16 -2.51 -8.39
C SER A 130 -6.40 -1.11 -8.92
N ALA A 131 -5.36 -0.28 -9.02
CA ALA A 131 -5.46 1.08 -9.56
C ALA A 131 -5.74 1.10 -11.07
N GLY A 132 -5.32 0.06 -11.81
CA GLY A 132 -5.46 -0.03 -13.26
C GLY A 132 -4.38 0.73 -14.05
N GLU A 133 -4.18 0.36 -15.30
CA GLU A 133 -3.07 0.84 -16.17
C GLU A 133 -3.03 2.36 -16.35
N GLN A 134 -4.20 3.00 -16.40
CA GLN A 134 -4.32 4.44 -16.66
C GLN A 134 -4.16 5.29 -15.40
N SER A 135 -4.05 4.66 -14.23
CA SER A 135 -3.92 5.37 -12.98
C SER A 135 -2.55 6.04 -12.85
N PRO A 136 -2.48 7.28 -12.33
CA PRO A 136 -1.21 7.97 -12.08
C PRO A 136 -0.32 7.24 -11.07
N PHE A 137 -0.86 6.26 -10.33
CA PHE A 137 -0.14 5.45 -9.36
C PHE A 137 0.50 4.19 -9.98
N CYS A 138 0.02 3.72 -11.12
CA CYS A 138 0.38 2.39 -11.65
C CYS A 138 1.89 2.29 -11.97
N ALA A 139 2.42 3.24 -12.75
CA ALA A 139 3.83 3.24 -13.11
C ALA A 139 4.78 3.45 -11.90
N PRO A 140 4.55 4.44 -11.01
CA PRO A 140 5.36 4.59 -9.79
C PRO A 140 5.36 3.35 -8.88
N LEU A 141 4.21 2.69 -8.68
CA LEU A 141 4.13 1.48 -7.86
C LEU A 141 4.88 0.29 -8.49
N ARG A 142 4.83 0.16 -9.82
CA ARG A 142 5.62 -0.87 -10.54
C ARG A 142 7.11 -0.61 -10.45
N GLN A 143 7.53 0.64 -10.56
CA GLN A 143 8.92 1.02 -10.41
C GLN A 143 9.42 0.70 -9.00
N TYR A 144 8.68 1.12 -7.97
CA TYR A 144 8.99 0.77 -6.58
C TYR A 144 9.13 -0.74 -6.42
N LYS A 145 8.15 -1.52 -6.91
CA LYS A 145 8.17 -2.99 -6.84
C LYS A 145 9.45 -3.57 -7.46
N THR A 146 9.80 -3.13 -8.66
CA THR A 146 11.01 -3.60 -9.35
C THR A 146 12.26 -3.30 -8.53
N HIS A 147 12.38 -2.10 -7.99
CA HIS A 147 13.54 -1.70 -7.19
C HIS A 147 13.62 -2.46 -5.86
N VAL A 148 12.52 -2.62 -5.13
CA VAL A 148 12.52 -3.42 -3.89
C VAL A 148 12.83 -4.88 -4.16
N ASP A 149 12.37 -5.45 -5.27
CA ASP A 149 12.71 -6.81 -5.66
C ASP A 149 14.20 -6.97 -6.00
N LYS A 150 14.84 -5.97 -6.62
CA LYS A 150 16.29 -5.95 -6.85
C LYS A 150 17.05 -5.93 -5.53
N VAL A 151 16.65 -5.06 -4.60
CA VAL A 151 17.22 -4.98 -3.25
C VAL A 151 17.08 -6.32 -2.51
N LEU A 152 15.90 -6.94 -2.55
CA LEU A 152 15.67 -8.26 -1.95
C LEU A 152 16.59 -9.32 -2.53
N MET A 153 16.79 -9.35 -3.85
CA MET A 153 17.72 -10.29 -4.49
C MET A 153 19.16 -10.10 -4.03
N CYS A 154 19.61 -8.85 -3.85
CA CYS A 154 20.93 -8.57 -3.28
C CYS A 154 21.03 -9.01 -1.82
N ILE A 155 20.00 -8.80 -1.00
CA ILE A 155 19.99 -9.25 0.41
C ILE A 155 20.05 -10.77 0.50
N TYR A 156 19.28 -11.50 -0.33
CA TYR A 156 19.35 -12.97 -0.35
C TYR A 156 20.73 -13.50 -0.79
N LEU A 157 21.53 -12.68 -1.48
CA LEU A 157 22.88 -13.03 -1.91
C LEU A 157 23.93 -12.84 -0.80
N GLU A 158 23.66 -12.07 0.28
CA GLU A 158 24.64 -11.65 1.31
C GLU A 158 25.37 -12.78 2.07
N SER A 159 25.06 -14.05 1.79
CA SER A 159 25.78 -15.22 2.30
C SER A 159 25.91 -16.30 1.22
N PRO A 160 26.77 -16.09 0.20
CA PRO A 160 26.85 -16.96 -0.97
C PRO A 160 27.39 -18.34 -0.57
N SER A 161 26.67 -19.41 -0.91
CA SER A 161 27.07 -20.81 -0.65
C SER A 161 26.36 -21.74 -1.63
N LEU A 162 27.11 -22.66 -2.31
CA LEU A 162 26.65 -23.44 -3.48
C LEU A 162 25.31 -24.12 -3.23
N ASP A 163 25.07 -24.53 -2.01
CA ASP A 163 23.83 -25.18 -1.55
C ASP A 163 22.59 -24.26 -1.59
N LYS A 164 22.77 -22.93 -1.54
CA LYS A 164 21.70 -21.92 -1.54
C LYS A 164 21.33 -21.41 -2.94
N TRP A 165 22.14 -21.73 -3.96
CA TRP A 165 21.88 -21.28 -5.34
C TRP A 165 20.51 -21.69 -5.88
N PRO A 166 20.04 -22.94 -5.71
CA PRO A 166 18.73 -23.35 -6.18
C PRO A 166 17.59 -22.48 -5.63
N ASP A 167 17.63 -22.18 -4.32
CA ASP A 167 16.63 -21.32 -3.67
C ASP A 167 16.70 -19.89 -4.20
N LEU A 168 17.91 -19.37 -4.41
CA LEU A 168 18.11 -18.03 -4.96
C LEU A 168 17.64 -17.92 -6.41
N ILE A 169 17.85 -18.96 -7.23
CA ILE A 169 17.31 -19.07 -8.59
C ILE A 169 15.78 -19.12 -8.55
N ALA A 170 15.19 -19.85 -7.61
CA ALA A 170 13.74 -19.89 -7.43
C ALA A 170 13.19 -18.50 -7.08
N LYS A 171 13.83 -17.78 -6.15
CA LYS A 171 13.48 -16.38 -5.81
C LYS A 171 13.65 -15.44 -7.01
N LEU A 172 14.72 -15.59 -7.80
CA LEU A 172 14.94 -14.82 -9.02
C LEU A 172 13.82 -15.05 -10.03
N ASN A 173 13.43 -16.30 -10.26
CA ASN A 173 12.34 -16.66 -11.17
C ASN A 173 10.96 -16.18 -10.68
N GLN A 174 10.74 -16.14 -9.36
CA GLN A 174 9.52 -15.62 -8.76
C GLN A 174 9.41 -14.10 -8.94
N LYS A 175 10.47 -13.36 -8.62
CA LYS A 175 10.48 -11.88 -8.63
C LYS A 175 10.63 -11.29 -10.03
N PHE A 176 11.44 -11.96 -10.85
CA PHE A 176 11.78 -11.56 -12.20
C PHE A 176 11.47 -12.73 -13.14
N PRO A 177 10.23 -12.94 -13.62
CA PRO A 177 9.90 -14.12 -14.39
C PRO A 177 10.68 -14.22 -15.72
N PRO A 178 11.18 -15.41 -16.12
CA PRO A 178 11.89 -15.59 -17.38
C PRO A 178 11.02 -15.26 -18.60
N ALA A 179 9.71 -15.46 -18.51
CA ALA A 179 8.76 -15.15 -19.58
C ALA A 179 8.43 -13.65 -19.71
N SER A 180 8.96 -12.78 -18.83
CA SER A 180 8.69 -11.35 -18.90
C SER A 180 9.23 -10.73 -20.18
N LYS A 181 8.44 -9.89 -20.85
CA LYS A 181 8.89 -9.13 -22.04
C LYS A 181 9.52 -7.78 -21.69
N VAL A 182 9.61 -7.44 -20.41
CA VAL A 182 10.17 -6.15 -19.95
C VAL A 182 11.68 -6.21 -20.01
N PHE A 183 12.30 -5.32 -20.79
CA PHE A 183 13.75 -5.25 -20.98
C PHE A 183 14.52 -5.17 -19.66
N GLU A 184 14.09 -4.29 -18.76
CA GLU A 184 14.74 -4.11 -17.45
C GLU A 184 14.77 -5.41 -16.63
N ILE A 185 13.69 -6.20 -16.68
CA ILE A 185 13.60 -7.49 -15.99
C ILE A 185 14.60 -8.47 -16.59
N GLN A 186 14.69 -8.55 -17.92
CA GLN A 186 15.62 -9.45 -18.60
C GLN A 186 17.09 -9.05 -18.39
N SER A 187 17.39 -7.75 -18.42
CA SER A 187 18.72 -7.22 -18.12
C SER A 187 19.15 -7.61 -16.71
N PHE A 188 18.31 -7.31 -15.71
CA PHE A 188 18.62 -7.64 -14.33
C PHE A 188 18.81 -9.15 -14.12
N ARG A 189 17.95 -9.99 -14.72
CA ARG A 189 18.10 -11.45 -14.66
C ARG A 189 19.45 -11.92 -15.20
N ASN A 190 19.86 -11.40 -16.36
CA ASN A 190 21.13 -11.77 -16.98
C ASN A 190 22.31 -11.37 -16.08
N ASP A 191 22.30 -10.14 -15.59
CA ASP A 191 23.37 -9.64 -14.73
C ASP A 191 23.43 -10.39 -13.40
N PHE A 192 22.28 -10.66 -12.80
CA PHE A 192 22.21 -11.45 -11.57
C PHE A 192 22.65 -12.90 -11.79
N ALA A 193 22.29 -13.53 -12.92
CA ALA A 193 22.73 -14.88 -13.25
C ALA A 193 24.26 -15.00 -13.39
N LYS A 194 24.95 -13.94 -13.85
CA LYS A 194 26.43 -13.92 -13.89
C LYS A 194 27.03 -13.97 -12.48
N LEU A 195 26.39 -13.34 -11.49
CA LEU A 195 26.82 -13.43 -10.09
C LEU A 195 26.74 -14.86 -9.56
N LEU A 196 25.80 -15.64 -10.11
CA LEU A 196 25.57 -17.03 -9.76
C LEU A 196 26.53 -18.02 -10.46
N MET A 197 27.54 -17.56 -11.22
CA MET A 197 28.49 -18.49 -11.82
C MET A 197 29.50 -19.07 -10.82
N SER A 198 29.85 -18.34 -9.76
CA SER A 198 30.74 -18.83 -8.70
C SER A 198 30.61 -18.01 -7.41
N VAL A 199 30.95 -18.63 -6.27
CA VAL A 199 31.03 -17.96 -4.96
C VAL A 199 31.90 -16.70 -5.02
N ASN A 200 33.10 -16.81 -5.58
CA ASN A 200 34.03 -15.69 -5.68
C ASN A 200 33.45 -14.50 -6.47
N THR A 201 32.64 -14.75 -7.50
CA THR A 201 32.01 -13.68 -8.28
C THR A 201 30.95 -12.95 -7.45
N ALA A 202 30.14 -13.70 -6.71
CA ALA A 202 29.15 -13.14 -5.79
C ALA A 202 29.82 -12.35 -4.65
N GLU A 203 30.85 -12.90 -4.00
CA GLU A 203 31.58 -12.25 -2.90
C GLU A 203 32.23 -10.93 -3.35
N ARG A 204 32.82 -10.91 -4.55
CA ARG A 204 33.39 -9.69 -5.12
C ARG A 204 32.31 -8.63 -5.36
N PHE A 205 31.19 -9.01 -5.97
CA PHE A 205 30.07 -8.08 -6.15
C PHE A 205 29.56 -7.54 -4.81
N LEU A 206 29.45 -8.40 -3.80
CA LEU A 206 28.98 -7.98 -2.48
C LEU A 206 29.93 -6.93 -1.86
N THR A 207 31.23 -7.19 -1.92
CA THR A 207 32.27 -6.34 -1.33
C THR A 207 32.45 -5.03 -2.09
N ASP A 208 32.52 -5.09 -3.41
CA ASP A 208 32.91 -3.95 -4.24
C ASP A 208 31.72 -3.07 -4.62
N THR A 209 30.49 -3.61 -4.62
CA THR A 209 29.30 -2.94 -5.15
C THR A 209 28.16 -2.89 -4.14
N TRP A 210 27.70 -4.04 -3.64
CA TRP A 210 26.49 -4.09 -2.84
C TRP A 210 26.66 -3.43 -1.47
N PHE A 211 27.62 -3.87 -0.64
CA PHE A 211 27.79 -3.33 0.70
C PHE A 211 28.09 -1.82 0.70
N PRO A 212 28.98 -1.29 -0.17
CA PRO A 212 29.17 0.16 -0.28
C PRO A 212 27.94 0.92 -0.79
N GLY A 213 27.15 0.31 -1.68
CA GLY A 213 25.95 0.93 -2.27
C GLY A 213 24.64 0.69 -1.52
N ARG A 214 24.66 -0.12 -0.45
CA ARG A 214 23.45 -0.63 0.22
C ARG A 214 22.58 0.50 0.74
N GLU A 215 23.16 1.46 1.47
CA GLU A 215 22.40 2.60 2.02
C GLU A 215 21.72 3.42 0.91
N ALA A 216 22.44 3.70 -0.17
CA ALA A 216 21.89 4.41 -1.32
C ALA A 216 20.73 3.66 -1.97
N ALA A 217 20.79 2.32 -2.04
CA ALA A 217 19.70 1.50 -2.56
C ALA A 217 18.43 1.61 -1.69
N PHE A 218 18.56 1.61 -0.36
CA PHE A 218 17.43 1.81 0.56
C PHE A 218 16.87 3.23 0.48
N LEU A 219 17.72 4.26 0.40
CA LEU A 219 17.28 5.64 0.16
C LEU A 219 16.55 5.79 -1.18
N GLY A 220 16.97 5.03 -2.20
CA GLY A 220 16.27 4.91 -3.47
C GLY A 220 14.82 4.44 -3.30
N LEU A 221 14.58 3.42 -2.47
CA LEU A 221 13.22 2.95 -2.18
C LEU A 221 12.36 4.04 -1.53
N VAL A 222 12.93 4.84 -0.61
CA VAL A 222 12.21 5.97 -0.01
C VAL A 222 11.84 7.01 -1.08
N GLY A 223 12.77 7.31 -1.99
CA GLY A 223 12.52 8.18 -3.13
C GLY A 223 11.38 7.66 -4.04
N ASP A 224 11.35 6.37 -4.32
CA ASP A 224 10.28 5.76 -5.09
C ASP A 224 8.93 5.81 -4.37
N ALA A 225 8.91 5.58 -3.05
CA ALA A 225 7.70 5.73 -2.24
C ALA A 225 7.19 7.17 -2.22
N GLN A 226 8.11 8.14 -2.21
CA GLN A 226 7.78 9.55 -2.33
C GLN A 226 7.16 9.84 -3.71
N ASN A 227 7.70 9.27 -4.79
CA ASN A 227 7.14 9.44 -6.13
C ASN A 227 5.67 8.95 -6.22
N VAL A 228 5.31 7.89 -5.49
CA VAL A 228 3.91 7.46 -5.36
C VAL A 228 3.10 8.48 -4.55
N THR A 229 3.66 8.94 -3.44
CA THR A 229 3.02 9.87 -2.51
C THR A 229 2.74 11.24 -3.13
N ASP A 230 3.62 11.73 -4.00
CA ASP A 230 3.46 12.99 -4.71
C ASP A 230 2.26 12.98 -5.69
N ARG A 231 1.74 11.81 -6.05
CA ARG A 231 0.54 11.64 -6.88
C ARG A 231 -0.76 11.61 -6.09
N LEU A 232 -0.69 11.62 -4.76
CA LEU A 232 -1.89 11.69 -3.91
C LEU A 232 -2.62 13.02 -4.13
N PRO A 233 -3.96 13.02 -4.06
CA PRO A 233 -4.76 14.22 -4.33
C PRO A 233 -4.54 15.31 -3.28
N ASN A 234 -4.85 16.56 -3.67
CA ASN A 234 -5.03 17.65 -2.74
C ASN A 234 -6.22 17.39 -1.81
N THR A 235 -6.14 17.96 -0.62
CA THR A 235 -7.12 17.83 0.47
C THR A 235 -7.59 19.21 0.92
N ILE A 236 -8.55 19.24 1.83
CA ILE A 236 -9.00 20.49 2.45
C ILE A 236 -7.89 21.19 3.26
N PHE A 237 -6.88 20.44 3.73
CA PHE A 237 -5.75 20.97 4.50
C PHE A 237 -4.79 21.80 3.66
N ASP A 238 -4.75 21.58 2.35
CA ASP A 238 -3.97 22.39 1.41
C ASP A 238 -4.46 23.85 1.35
N GLN A 239 -5.67 24.15 1.84
CA GLN A 239 -6.20 25.52 1.89
C GLN A 239 -5.81 26.27 3.17
N VAL A 240 -5.25 25.60 4.18
CA VAL A 240 -4.90 26.21 5.48
C VAL A 240 -3.73 27.18 5.32
N GLY A 241 -3.86 28.40 5.82
CA GLY A 241 -2.84 29.45 5.67
C GLY A 241 -2.79 30.10 4.28
N THR A 242 -3.73 29.77 3.40
CA THR A 242 -3.85 30.39 2.07
C THR A 242 -4.99 31.41 2.04
N ARG A 243 -5.12 32.16 0.92
CA ARG A 243 -6.30 33.02 0.67
C ARG A 243 -7.65 32.29 0.77
N ASN A 244 -7.63 30.97 0.62
CA ASN A 244 -8.81 30.10 0.67
C ASN A 244 -9.03 29.48 2.07
N HIS A 245 -8.32 29.89 3.11
CA HIS A 245 -8.48 29.34 4.47
C HIS A 245 -9.94 29.37 4.95
N GLY A 246 -10.72 30.39 4.57
CA GLY A 246 -12.16 30.46 4.88
C GLY A 246 -12.98 29.29 4.30
N LEU A 247 -12.55 28.70 3.18
CA LEU A 247 -13.19 27.50 2.60
C LEU A 247 -12.91 26.26 3.43
N PHE A 248 -11.69 26.13 3.99
CA PHE A 248 -11.38 25.08 4.95
C PHE A 248 -12.28 25.19 6.18
N VAL A 249 -12.38 26.37 6.80
CA VAL A 249 -13.23 26.59 7.99
C VAL A 249 -14.69 26.28 7.69
N LYS A 250 -15.23 26.76 6.57
CA LYS A 250 -16.61 26.49 6.16
C LYS A 250 -16.86 25.00 5.90
N SER A 251 -15.91 24.30 5.29
CA SER A 251 -16.03 22.87 5.01
C SER A 251 -15.95 22.04 6.29
N ALA A 252 -14.98 22.35 7.16
CA ALA A 252 -14.80 21.68 8.43
C ALA A 252 -16.05 21.80 9.32
N ARG A 253 -16.62 23.00 9.46
CA ARG A 253 -17.83 23.24 10.26
C ARG A 253 -19.06 22.43 9.86
N LYS A 254 -19.12 21.88 8.64
CA LYS A 254 -20.24 21.03 8.21
C LYS A 254 -20.23 19.64 8.85
N PHE A 255 -19.08 19.18 9.33
CA PHE A 255 -18.93 17.85 9.91
C PHE A 255 -19.41 17.79 11.37
N ASP A 256 -19.33 18.91 12.09
CA ASP A 256 -19.80 19.11 13.48
C ASP A 256 -19.38 17.99 14.45
N THR A 257 -18.07 17.69 14.48
CA THR A 257 -17.48 16.67 15.35
C THR A 257 -16.49 17.25 16.36
N ASN A 258 -16.15 16.50 17.41
CA ASN A 258 -15.09 16.90 18.35
C ASN A 258 -13.74 17.10 17.65
N LEU A 259 -13.43 16.26 16.66
CA LEU A 259 -12.27 16.43 15.79
C LEU A 259 -12.31 17.76 15.05
N THR A 260 -13.46 18.11 14.49
CA THR A 260 -13.66 19.39 13.81
C THR A 260 -13.39 20.58 14.74
N ASN A 261 -13.88 20.52 15.98
CA ASN A 261 -13.66 21.58 16.97
C ASN A 261 -12.17 21.73 17.32
N THR A 262 -11.48 20.61 17.52
CA THR A 262 -10.02 20.59 17.74
C THR A 262 -9.28 21.17 16.53
N LEU A 263 -9.64 20.75 15.32
CA LEU A 263 -9.05 21.24 14.07
C LEU A 263 -9.19 22.76 13.93
N LEU A 264 -10.40 23.29 14.15
CA LEU A 264 -10.67 24.72 14.05
C LEU A 264 -9.97 25.53 15.14
N THR A 265 -9.75 24.93 16.31
CA THR A 265 -9.02 25.56 17.42
C THR A 265 -7.52 25.65 17.11
N VAL A 266 -6.90 24.54 16.71
CA VAL A 266 -5.46 24.48 16.42
C VAL A 266 -5.11 25.26 15.13
N LEU A 267 -5.99 25.21 14.13
CA LEU A 267 -5.77 25.86 12.83
C LEU A 267 -6.47 27.22 12.72
N ARG A 268 -6.79 27.87 13.85
CA ARG A 268 -7.54 29.13 13.88
C ARG A 268 -6.85 30.30 13.17
N ASN A 269 -5.51 30.32 13.18
CA ASN A 269 -4.73 31.41 12.58
C ASN A 269 -4.69 31.25 11.05
N ASN A 270 -5.31 32.19 10.33
CA ASN A 270 -5.43 32.17 8.88
C ASN A 270 -4.17 32.62 8.13
N GLN A 271 -3.16 33.13 8.84
CA GLN A 271 -1.90 33.62 8.25
C GLN A 271 -0.79 32.56 8.20
N GLU A 272 -0.96 31.43 8.90
CA GLU A 272 0.07 30.41 9.00
C GLU A 272 -0.32 29.13 8.27
N ALA A 273 0.63 28.56 7.53
CA ALA A 273 0.47 27.25 6.92
C ALA A 273 0.24 26.15 7.96
N CYS A 274 -0.34 25.03 7.51
CA CYS A 274 -0.43 23.82 8.33
C CYS A 274 0.96 23.17 8.43
N THR A 275 1.50 23.08 9.66
CA THR A 275 2.82 22.50 9.96
C THR A 275 2.69 21.08 10.52
N GLU A 276 3.81 20.34 10.56
CA GLU A 276 3.86 19.00 11.16
C GLU A 276 3.45 19.04 12.65
N GLU A 277 3.91 20.03 13.40
CA GLU A 277 3.60 20.20 14.84
C GLU A 277 2.12 20.42 15.09
N LYS A 278 1.45 21.20 14.23
CA LYS A 278 0.00 21.42 14.34
C LYS A 278 -0.77 20.12 14.15
N LEU A 279 -0.40 19.31 13.14
CA LEU A 279 -1.02 18.00 12.92
C LEU A 279 -0.77 17.03 14.08
N ILE A 280 0.45 17.05 14.65
CA ILE A 280 0.79 16.28 15.85
C ILE A 280 -0.09 16.69 17.03
N GLN A 281 -0.22 18.00 17.28
CA GLN A 281 -1.05 18.53 18.36
C GLN A 281 -2.51 18.09 18.20
N ILE A 282 -3.06 18.16 16.98
CA ILE A 282 -4.43 17.69 16.70
C ILE A 282 -4.55 16.19 17.03
N ALA A 283 -3.60 15.36 16.56
CA ALA A 283 -3.62 13.92 16.80
C ALA A 283 -3.51 13.56 18.30
N GLU A 284 -2.76 14.36 19.07
CA GLU A 284 -2.62 14.21 20.54
C GLU A 284 -3.88 14.61 21.29
N CYS A 285 -4.53 15.71 20.90
CA CYS A 285 -5.80 16.13 21.51
C CYS A 285 -6.90 15.07 21.37
N LEU A 286 -6.86 14.24 20.32
CA LEU A 286 -7.78 13.12 20.10
C LEU A 286 -7.40 11.85 20.86
N ALA A 287 -6.15 11.78 21.32
CA ALA A 287 -5.63 10.65 22.09
C ALA A 287 -5.89 10.79 23.59
N SER A 288 -6.24 11.98 24.05
CA SER A 288 -6.60 12.25 25.44
C SER A 288 -8.07 11.87 25.68
N PRO A 289 -8.36 11.04 26.70
CA PRO A 289 -9.71 10.57 27.01
C PRO A 289 -10.68 11.68 27.42
#